data_AF-A0A520EV21-F1
#
_entry.id   AF-A0A520EV21-F1
#
_cell.length_a   1.000
_cell.length_b   1.000
_cell.length_c   1.000
_cell.angle_alpha   90.00
_cell.angle_beta   90.00
_cell.angle_gamma   90.00
#
_symmetry.space_group_name_H-M   'P 1'
#
loop_
_entity.id
_entity.type
_entity.pdbx_description
1 polymer ?
#
loop_
_entity_poly.entity_id
_entity_poly.type
_entity_poly.pdbx_seq_one_letter_code
_entity_poly.pdbx_strand_id
1 'polypeptide(L)'
;MNWTVDVPIDRLPDLPPLSPTLRTRLDDALAKPAAQQPQWDPEQAGEMRKVLESVPPITVAGEVEALSDKLAAVARGEAFLLQGGDCAETFVDNTEPHIKGNIRTLLQMAVVLTYGASMPVVKVARIAGQYAKPRSSNIDALGLQSYRGDMINSLVADESVRGHDPSRLVRAYANASAAMNLVRALTGAGMADLHKVHDWNREFVAQSPAGARYEALAGEIDRGLRFMDACGVSDPNLHTAQIFASHEALVLDYERAMLRLDNTDDHPKLYDLSAHFLWIGDRTRQLDGAHIALAELISNPIGLKIGPTTTPEMAVEYVERLDPTNKPGRLTLIS
;
A
#
# COMPACT_ATOMS: atom_id res chain seq x y z
N MET A 1 20.16 9.69 20.16
CA MET A 1 20.74 8.41 19.71
C MET A 1 20.23 8.18 18.30
N ASN A 2 21.11 8.18 17.31
CA ASN A 2 20.74 7.82 15.95
C ASN A 2 20.49 6.31 15.90
N TRP A 3 19.52 5.89 15.10
CA TRP A 3 19.28 4.47 14.82
C TRP A 3 20.36 4.02 13.84
N THR A 4 21.57 3.77 14.34
CA THR A 4 22.65 3.21 13.52
C THR A 4 22.41 1.72 13.39
N VAL A 5 22.04 1.30 12.19
CA VAL A 5 21.97 -0.11 11.84
C VAL A 5 23.41 -0.53 11.54
N ASP A 6 24.11 -1.05 12.57
CA ASP A 6 25.45 -1.63 12.42
C ASP A 6 25.36 -3.00 11.72
N VAL A 7 24.92 -2.98 10.46
CA VAL A 7 24.89 -4.17 9.61
C VAL A 7 26.18 -4.17 8.77
N PRO A 8 27.02 -5.21 8.87
CA PRO A 8 28.19 -5.34 8.00
C PRO A 8 27.71 -5.60 6.57
N ILE A 9 27.52 -4.52 5.80
CA ILE A 9 26.98 -4.54 4.43
C ILE A 9 27.84 -5.42 3.51
N ASP A 10 29.15 -5.48 3.76
CA ASP A 10 30.13 -6.33 3.08
C ASP A 10 29.90 -7.83 3.28
N ARG A 11 29.06 -8.23 4.24
CA ARG A 11 28.76 -9.63 4.58
C ARG A 11 27.32 -10.03 4.25
N LEU A 12 26.51 -9.13 3.73
CA LEU A 12 25.16 -9.47 3.30
C LEU A 12 25.22 -10.35 2.04
N PRO A 13 24.37 -11.39 1.96
CA PRO A 13 24.31 -12.22 0.77
C PRO A 13 23.77 -11.39 -0.40
N ASP A 14 24.42 -11.49 -1.56
CA ASP A 14 23.85 -10.96 -2.79
C ASP A 14 22.58 -11.74 -3.15
N LEU A 15 21.54 -11.02 -3.55
CA LEU A 15 20.37 -11.65 -4.15
C LEU A 15 20.77 -12.32 -5.48
N PRO A 16 20.05 -13.38 -5.91
CA PRO A 16 20.19 -13.91 -7.25
C PRO A 16 20.06 -12.77 -8.28
N PRO A 17 20.99 -12.66 -9.24
CA PRO A 17 20.96 -11.55 -10.19
C PRO A 17 19.70 -11.63 -11.06
N LEU A 18 19.16 -10.47 -11.41
CA LEU A 18 18.13 -10.37 -12.45
C LEU A 18 18.68 -10.91 -13.77
N SER A 19 17.78 -11.42 -14.63
CA SER A 19 18.18 -11.75 -16.00
C SER A 19 18.75 -10.51 -16.71
N PRO A 20 19.71 -10.65 -17.64
CA PRO A 20 20.32 -9.50 -18.30
C PRO A 20 19.30 -8.55 -18.92
N THR A 21 18.25 -9.08 -19.55
CA THR A 21 17.16 -8.30 -20.14
C THR A 21 16.36 -7.53 -19.09
N LEU A 22 15.98 -8.17 -17.97
CA LEU A 22 15.25 -7.48 -16.90
C LEU A 22 16.12 -6.42 -16.22
N ARG A 23 17.41 -6.70 -16.06
CA ARG A 23 18.36 -5.73 -15.51
C ARG A 23 18.47 -4.48 -16.38
N THR A 24 18.66 -4.64 -17.69
CA THR A 24 18.70 -3.50 -18.63
C THR A 24 17.42 -2.69 -18.58
N ARG A 25 16.25 -3.34 -18.62
CA ARG A 25 14.95 -2.66 -18.54
C ARG A 25 14.79 -1.86 -17.25
N LEU A 26 15.21 -2.43 -16.11
CA LEU A 26 15.16 -1.74 -14.83
C LEU A 26 16.11 -0.54 -14.79
N ASP A 27 17.32 -0.66 -15.34
CA ASP A 27 18.26 0.45 -15.43
C ASP A 27 17.72 1.59 -16.30
N ASP A 28 17.17 1.25 -17.47
CA ASP A 28 16.56 2.23 -18.37
C ASP A 28 15.36 2.95 -17.71
N ALA A 29 14.54 2.21 -16.96
CA ALA A 29 13.42 2.79 -16.21
C ALA A 29 13.90 3.76 -15.12
N LEU A 30 14.94 3.38 -14.36
CA LEU A 30 15.48 4.18 -13.26
C LEU A 30 16.37 5.34 -13.73
N ALA A 31 16.85 5.32 -14.97
CA ALA A 31 17.58 6.43 -15.58
C ALA A 31 16.67 7.59 -16.03
N LYS A 32 15.36 7.35 -16.15
CA LYS A 32 14.37 8.40 -16.47
C LYS A 32 14.27 9.43 -15.34
N PRO A 33 13.82 10.67 -15.62
CA PRO A 33 13.60 11.66 -14.60
C PRO A 33 12.59 11.20 -13.53
N ALA A 34 12.94 11.34 -12.26
CA ALA A 34 12.10 11.00 -11.13
C ALA A 34 11.74 12.25 -10.32
N ALA A 35 10.47 12.64 -10.31
CA ALA A 35 10.01 13.77 -9.51
C ALA A 35 9.96 13.41 -8.01
N GLN A 36 10.01 14.44 -7.15
CA GLN A 36 9.76 14.33 -5.71
C GLN A 36 10.74 13.42 -4.92
N GLN A 37 11.87 13.05 -5.50
CA GLN A 37 12.86 12.20 -4.84
C GLN A 37 13.57 12.91 -3.68
N PRO A 38 14.05 12.15 -2.66
CA PRO A 38 14.87 12.70 -1.60
C PRO A 38 16.23 13.23 -2.12
N GLN A 39 16.73 14.29 -1.49
CA GLN A 39 18.06 14.86 -1.69
C GLN A 39 19.03 14.36 -0.61
N TRP A 40 19.41 13.08 -0.69
CA TRP A 40 20.45 12.49 0.15
C TRP A 40 21.67 12.10 -0.69
N ASP A 41 22.76 11.77 -0.02
CA ASP A 41 23.96 11.26 -0.66
C ASP A 41 23.70 9.90 -1.36
N PRO A 42 24.00 9.74 -2.66
CA PRO A 42 23.73 8.50 -3.40
C PRO A 42 24.49 7.27 -2.90
N GLU A 43 25.68 7.44 -2.33
CA GLU A 43 26.49 6.34 -1.80
C GLU A 43 25.85 5.81 -0.51
N GLN A 44 25.49 6.70 0.42
CA GLN A 44 24.75 6.35 1.64
C GLN A 44 23.39 5.70 1.33
N ALA A 45 22.65 6.22 0.34
CA ALA A 45 21.42 5.59 -0.10
C ALA A 45 21.68 4.18 -0.68
N GLY A 46 22.78 4.00 -1.42
CA GLY A 46 23.20 2.71 -1.95
C GLY A 46 23.49 1.67 -0.87
N GLU A 47 24.12 2.08 0.22
CA GLU A 47 24.32 1.24 1.40
C GLU A 47 23.00 0.77 2.00
N MET A 48 22.03 1.67 2.18
CA MET A 48 20.71 1.33 2.71
C MET A 48 19.93 0.41 1.76
N ARG A 49 20.04 0.62 0.44
CA ARG A 49 19.42 -0.28 -0.56
C ARG A 49 19.98 -1.69 -0.46
N LYS A 50 21.32 -1.85 -0.35
CA LYS A 50 21.94 -3.18 -0.19
C LYS A 50 21.44 -3.91 1.06
N VAL A 51 21.23 -3.19 2.16
CA VAL A 51 20.59 -3.77 3.36
C VAL A 51 19.21 -4.30 2.98
N LEU A 52 18.34 -3.47 2.39
CA LEU A 52 16.97 -3.82 2.02
C LEU A 52 16.83 -4.87 0.90
N GLU A 53 17.85 -5.05 0.06
CA GLU A 53 17.86 -6.14 -0.92
C GLU A 53 17.93 -7.50 -0.22
N SER A 54 18.59 -7.61 0.94
CA SER A 54 18.78 -8.89 1.65
C SER A 54 17.69 -9.24 2.67
N VAL A 55 16.83 -8.31 3.05
CA VAL A 55 15.83 -8.54 4.10
C VAL A 55 14.63 -9.37 3.60
N PRO A 56 13.91 -10.06 4.51
CA PRO A 56 12.63 -10.68 4.20
C PRO A 56 11.63 -9.66 3.62
N PRO A 57 10.86 -10.01 2.59
CA PRO A 57 9.89 -9.08 2.01
C PRO A 57 8.68 -8.85 2.95
N ILE A 58 7.95 -7.74 2.74
CA ILE A 58 6.73 -7.41 3.50
C ILE A 58 5.55 -8.28 3.05
N THR A 59 5.50 -8.54 1.75
CA THR A 59 4.48 -9.36 1.08
C THR A 59 5.16 -10.48 0.29
N VAL A 60 4.37 -11.41 -0.27
CA VAL A 60 4.90 -12.45 -1.17
C VAL A 60 4.11 -12.47 -2.47
N ALA A 61 4.74 -12.93 -3.56
CA ALA A 61 4.18 -12.93 -4.91
C ALA A 61 2.78 -13.59 -4.99
N GLY A 62 2.59 -14.71 -4.31
CA GLY A 62 1.28 -15.39 -4.27
C GLY A 62 0.15 -14.54 -3.68
N GLU A 63 0.44 -13.65 -2.72
CA GLU A 63 -0.55 -12.73 -2.16
C GLU A 63 -0.87 -11.57 -3.12
N VAL A 64 0.13 -11.14 -3.90
CA VAL A 64 -0.03 -10.11 -4.94
C VAL A 64 -0.91 -10.64 -6.08
N GLU A 65 -0.70 -11.89 -6.51
CA GLU A 65 -1.55 -12.53 -7.52
C GLU A 65 -2.97 -12.78 -6.98
N ALA A 66 -3.11 -13.20 -5.71
CA ALA A 66 -4.42 -13.31 -5.07
C ALA A 66 -5.18 -11.98 -5.00
N LEU A 67 -4.48 -10.85 -4.81
CA LEU A 67 -5.08 -9.52 -4.93
C LEU A 67 -5.46 -9.21 -6.38
N SER A 68 -4.58 -9.51 -7.34
CA SER A 68 -4.82 -9.28 -8.77
C SER A 68 -6.11 -9.97 -9.24
N ASP A 69 -6.34 -11.22 -8.85
CA ASP A 69 -7.57 -11.96 -9.18
C ASP A 69 -8.83 -11.29 -8.61
N LYS A 70 -8.74 -10.78 -7.38
CA LYS A 70 -9.85 -10.05 -6.73
C LYS A 70 -10.11 -8.73 -7.43
N LEU A 71 -9.08 -7.99 -7.83
CA LEU A 71 -9.22 -6.74 -8.57
C LEU A 71 -9.74 -6.99 -9.99
N ALA A 72 -9.46 -8.14 -10.60
CA ALA A 72 -10.08 -8.53 -11.85
C ALA A 72 -11.60 -8.65 -11.73
N ALA A 73 -12.10 -9.22 -10.62
CA ALA A 73 -13.54 -9.24 -10.32
C ALA A 73 -14.10 -7.82 -10.10
N VAL A 74 -13.37 -6.94 -9.43
CA VAL A 74 -13.76 -5.51 -9.28
C VAL A 74 -13.89 -4.85 -10.66
N ALA A 75 -12.91 -5.04 -11.54
CA ALA A 75 -12.91 -4.45 -12.88
C ALA A 75 -14.06 -4.96 -13.76
N ARG A 76 -14.57 -6.18 -13.51
CA ARG A 76 -15.75 -6.74 -14.18
C ARG A 76 -17.09 -6.33 -13.55
N GLY A 77 -17.08 -5.56 -12.46
CA GLY A 77 -18.29 -5.16 -11.73
C GLY A 77 -18.87 -6.27 -10.84
N GLU A 78 -18.08 -7.29 -10.51
CA GLU A 78 -18.47 -8.43 -9.67
C GLU A 78 -18.06 -8.25 -8.20
N ALA A 79 -17.29 -7.20 -7.90
CA ALA A 79 -16.82 -6.86 -6.56
C ALA A 79 -16.58 -5.34 -6.44
N PHE A 80 -16.40 -4.85 -5.21
CA PHE A 80 -16.12 -3.45 -4.91
C PHE A 80 -14.77 -3.29 -4.20
N LEU A 81 -14.00 -2.26 -4.53
CA LEU A 81 -12.73 -1.97 -3.85
C LEU A 81 -12.93 -0.93 -2.73
N LEU A 82 -12.58 -1.30 -1.50
CA LEU A 82 -12.42 -0.38 -0.38
C LEU A 82 -10.93 -0.20 -0.08
N GLN A 83 -10.40 0.99 -0.36
CA GLN A 83 -9.04 1.38 0.02
C GLN A 83 -9.06 2.51 1.06
N GLY A 84 -8.36 2.35 2.20
CA GLY A 84 -8.40 3.34 3.28
C GLY A 84 -7.33 3.16 4.35
N GLY A 85 -7.06 4.22 5.11
CA GLY A 85 -6.03 4.27 6.15
C GLY A 85 -5.46 5.69 6.27
N ASP A 86 -4.31 5.82 6.93
CA ASP A 86 -3.70 7.13 7.19
C ASP A 86 -3.28 7.83 5.89
N CYS A 87 -3.29 9.17 5.93
CA CYS A 87 -2.72 9.96 4.84
C CYS A 87 -1.21 9.74 4.74
N ALA A 88 -0.52 9.80 5.89
CA ALA A 88 0.87 9.46 6.06
C ALA A 88 1.01 8.73 7.41
N GLU A 89 1.50 7.50 7.37
CA GLU A 89 1.89 6.80 8.60
C GLU A 89 3.10 7.53 9.21
N THR A 90 3.21 7.49 10.53
CA THR A 90 4.39 7.98 11.27
C THR A 90 4.99 6.83 12.06
N PHE A 91 6.30 6.87 12.30
CA PHE A 91 6.97 5.87 13.13
C PHE A 91 6.50 5.94 14.60
N VAL A 92 6.07 7.11 15.06
CA VAL A 92 5.60 7.29 16.45
C VAL A 92 4.21 6.72 16.66
N ASP A 93 3.33 6.82 15.67
CA ASP A 93 1.95 6.32 15.76
C ASP A 93 1.83 4.88 15.25
N ASN A 94 2.92 4.26 14.76
CA ASN A 94 2.98 2.86 14.35
C ASN A 94 2.93 1.90 15.55
N THR A 95 1.81 1.94 16.26
CA THR A 95 1.56 1.25 17.53
C THR A 95 0.39 0.29 17.39
N GLU A 96 0.34 -0.74 18.24
CA GLU A 96 -0.74 -1.71 18.22
C GLU A 96 -2.14 -1.06 18.32
N PRO A 97 -2.41 -0.13 19.26
CA PRO A 97 -3.74 0.48 19.36
C PRO A 97 -4.16 1.23 18.09
N HIS A 98 -3.23 1.95 17.46
CA HIS A 98 -3.50 2.73 16.25
C HIS A 98 -3.77 1.81 15.05
N ILE A 99 -2.88 0.84 14.81
CA ILE A 99 -3.05 -0.16 13.75
C ILE A 99 -4.37 -0.92 13.92
N LYS A 100 -4.66 -1.38 15.14
CA LYS A 100 -5.91 -2.07 15.47
C LYS A 100 -7.13 -1.18 15.21
N GLY A 101 -7.06 0.10 15.58
CA GLY A 101 -8.09 1.09 15.29
C GLY A 101 -8.38 1.22 13.80
N ASN A 102 -7.34 1.39 12.99
CA ASN A 102 -7.46 1.53 11.53
C ASN A 102 -8.03 0.25 10.87
N ILE A 103 -7.54 -0.92 11.26
CA ILE A 103 -8.05 -2.21 10.77
C ILE A 103 -9.51 -2.42 11.16
N ARG A 104 -9.88 -2.08 12.40
CA ARG A 104 -11.28 -2.11 12.85
C ARG A 104 -12.17 -1.25 11.97
N THR A 105 -11.79 0.01 11.75
CA THR A 105 -12.57 0.94 10.93
C THR A 105 -12.72 0.43 9.50
N LEU A 106 -11.65 -0.10 8.89
CA LEU A 106 -11.71 -0.66 7.54
C LEU A 106 -12.67 -1.84 7.44
N LEU A 107 -12.66 -2.74 8.44
CA LEU A 107 -13.59 -3.87 8.51
C LEU A 107 -15.05 -3.41 8.71
N GLN A 108 -15.28 -2.44 9.60
CA GLN A 108 -16.61 -1.86 9.84
C GLN A 108 -17.22 -1.29 8.56
N MET A 109 -16.44 -0.52 7.81
CA MET A 109 -16.84 0.02 6.51
C MET A 109 -17.10 -1.09 5.48
N ALA A 110 -16.22 -2.09 5.43
CA ALA A 110 -16.35 -3.19 4.46
C ALA A 110 -17.68 -3.94 4.62
N VAL A 111 -18.11 -4.23 5.84
CA VAL A 111 -19.39 -4.93 6.10
C VAL A 111 -20.59 -4.13 5.59
N VAL A 112 -20.61 -2.83 5.87
CA VAL A 112 -21.70 -1.95 5.41
C VAL A 112 -21.71 -1.87 3.88
N LEU A 113 -20.54 -1.74 3.26
CA LEU A 113 -20.41 -1.69 1.80
C LEU A 113 -20.77 -3.03 1.14
N THR A 114 -20.41 -4.17 1.74
CA THR A 114 -20.77 -5.49 1.21
C THR A 114 -22.28 -5.67 1.21
N TYR A 115 -22.97 -5.27 2.28
CA TYR A 115 -24.44 -5.29 2.31
C TYR A 115 -25.04 -4.36 1.24
N GLY A 116 -24.60 -3.09 1.20
CA GLY A 116 -25.13 -2.11 0.26
C GLY A 116 -24.85 -2.43 -1.22
N ALA A 117 -23.69 -2.99 -1.53
CA ALA A 117 -23.29 -3.34 -2.88
C ALA A 117 -23.78 -4.74 -3.32
N SER A 118 -24.22 -5.58 -2.38
CA SER A 118 -24.62 -6.97 -2.62
C SER A 118 -23.55 -7.80 -3.37
N MET A 119 -22.28 -7.46 -3.14
CA MET A 119 -21.12 -8.09 -3.78
C MET A 119 -19.89 -8.05 -2.84
N PRO A 120 -18.88 -8.89 -3.07
CA PRO A 120 -17.66 -8.89 -2.26
C PRO A 120 -16.97 -7.53 -2.24
N VAL A 121 -16.44 -7.14 -1.06
CA VAL A 121 -15.59 -5.95 -0.93
C VAL A 121 -14.14 -6.37 -0.74
N VAL A 122 -13.25 -5.97 -1.65
CA VAL A 122 -11.79 -6.12 -1.55
C VAL A 122 -11.25 -5.03 -0.64
N LYS A 123 -10.50 -5.42 0.40
CA LYS A 123 -10.03 -4.50 1.46
C LYS A 123 -8.54 -4.24 1.29
N VAL A 124 -8.18 -3.00 0.99
CA VAL A 124 -6.79 -2.58 0.80
C VAL A 124 -6.49 -1.46 1.79
N ALA A 125 -5.62 -1.69 2.75
CA ALA A 125 -5.22 -0.71 3.73
C ALA A 125 -4.10 0.19 3.19
N ARG A 126 -4.16 1.50 3.47
CA ARG A 126 -3.01 2.41 3.40
C ARG A 126 -2.19 2.20 4.68
N ILE A 127 -1.30 1.22 4.66
CA ILE A 127 -0.58 0.75 5.85
C ILE A 127 0.72 0.05 5.44
N ALA A 128 1.65 -0.07 6.39
CA ALA A 128 2.89 -0.81 6.27
C ALA A 128 3.78 -0.30 5.12
N GLY A 129 3.79 1.01 4.89
CA GLY A 129 4.65 1.59 3.84
C GLY A 129 4.33 3.04 3.46
N GLN A 130 3.23 3.61 3.94
CA GLN A 130 2.75 4.96 3.61
C GLN A 130 3.52 6.06 4.35
N TYR A 131 4.86 5.96 4.35
CA TYR A 131 5.79 6.82 5.08
C TYR A 131 6.41 7.91 4.21
N ALA A 132 5.94 8.11 2.99
CA ALA A 132 6.42 9.16 2.08
C ALA A 132 5.26 9.96 1.49
N LYS A 133 5.48 11.26 1.25
CA LYS A 133 4.49 12.17 0.66
C LYS A 133 5.14 13.20 -0.26
N PRO A 134 4.56 13.47 -1.44
CA PRO A 134 5.03 14.53 -2.31
C PRO A 134 4.64 15.91 -1.73
N ARG A 135 5.38 16.96 -2.08
CA ARG A 135 5.13 18.33 -1.62
C ARG A 135 5.10 19.30 -2.79
N SER A 136 4.21 20.28 -2.72
CA SER A 136 4.12 21.39 -3.68
C SER A 136 5.29 22.37 -3.55
N SER A 137 5.84 22.53 -2.35
CA SER A 137 6.97 23.41 -2.07
C SER A 137 8.03 22.67 -1.25
N ASN A 138 9.30 22.95 -1.54
CA ASN A 138 10.44 22.45 -0.75
C ASN A 138 10.56 23.13 0.61
N ILE A 139 10.01 24.33 0.77
CA ILE A 139 10.00 25.09 2.02
C ILE A 139 8.55 25.22 2.50
N ASP A 140 8.31 24.94 3.78
CA ASP A 140 6.99 25.05 4.40
C ASP A 140 6.72 26.47 4.97
N ALA A 141 5.54 26.66 5.56
CA ALA A 141 5.12 27.96 6.08
C ALA A 141 5.98 28.48 7.25
N LEU A 142 6.80 27.63 7.87
CA LEU A 142 7.72 27.99 8.94
C LEU A 142 9.12 28.35 8.41
N GLY A 143 9.32 28.34 7.09
CA GLY A 143 10.63 28.56 6.48
C GLY A 143 11.56 27.35 6.54
N LEU A 144 11.05 26.19 6.98
CA LEU A 144 11.83 24.95 7.09
C LEU A 144 11.69 24.10 5.82
N GLN A 145 12.67 23.24 5.56
CA GLN A 145 12.52 22.19 4.55
C GLN A 145 11.28 21.35 4.86
N SER A 146 10.40 21.23 3.87
CA SER A 146 9.10 20.57 3.99
C SER A 146 9.23 19.13 4.48
N TYR A 147 8.42 18.75 5.47
CA TYR A 147 8.23 17.35 5.85
C TYR A 147 7.71 16.51 4.67
N ARG A 148 8.44 15.46 4.30
CA ARG A 148 8.17 14.58 3.15
C ARG A 148 7.77 13.16 3.56
N GLY A 149 7.46 12.94 4.84
CA GLY A 149 7.15 11.62 5.37
C GLY A 149 8.33 11.04 6.12
N ASP A 150 8.05 10.18 7.10
CA ASP A 150 9.04 9.64 8.02
C ASP A 150 10.12 8.76 7.35
N MET A 151 9.87 8.25 6.14
CA MET A 151 10.89 7.59 5.30
C MET A 151 11.97 8.56 4.79
N ILE A 152 11.70 9.87 4.79
CA ILE A 152 12.59 10.89 4.23
C ILE A 152 13.17 11.80 5.32
N ASN A 153 12.31 12.42 6.12
CA ASN A 153 12.73 13.36 7.18
C ASN A 153 11.70 13.39 8.33
N SER A 154 11.95 14.17 9.38
CA SER A 154 11.06 14.20 10.56
C SER A 154 9.88 15.16 10.40
N LEU A 155 8.73 14.77 10.98
CA LEU A 155 7.59 15.67 11.17
C LEU A 155 7.92 16.86 12.09
N VAL A 156 8.84 16.69 13.04
CA VAL A 156 9.25 17.71 14.01
C VAL A 156 9.71 18.98 13.27
N ALA A 157 9.22 20.14 13.69
CA ALA A 157 9.52 21.44 13.09
C ALA A 157 10.84 22.01 13.62
N ASP A 158 11.93 21.29 13.37
CA ASP A 158 13.30 21.67 13.75
C ASP A 158 14.24 21.42 12.56
N GLU A 159 15.06 22.41 12.22
CA GLU A 159 15.96 22.38 11.06
C GLU A 159 16.90 21.17 11.07
N SER A 160 17.39 20.77 12.26
CA SER A 160 18.35 19.67 12.43
C SER A 160 17.80 18.30 12.02
N VAL A 161 16.47 18.14 11.94
CA VAL A 161 15.79 16.87 11.63
C VAL A 161 14.96 16.93 10.34
N ARG A 162 15.01 18.05 9.61
CA ARG A 162 14.36 18.22 8.30
C ARG A 162 15.26 17.85 7.12
N GLY A 163 16.57 17.75 7.34
CA GLY A 163 17.49 17.14 6.38
C GLY A 163 17.06 15.72 6.01
N HIS A 164 17.24 15.35 4.75
CA HIS A 164 16.85 14.03 4.26
C HIS A 164 17.88 12.99 4.72
N ASP A 165 17.41 11.93 5.36
CA ASP A 165 18.26 10.94 6.01
C ASP A 165 17.98 9.55 5.42
N PRO A 166 18.91 8.96 4.64
CA PRO A 166 18.69 7.68 3.98
C PRO A 166 18.54 6.51 4.97
N SER A 167 19.03 6.62 6.21
CA SER A 167 18.85 5.58 7.23
C SER A 167 17.37 5.32 7.55
N ARG A 168 16.50 6.29 7.25
CA ARG A 168 15.05 6.17 7.38
C ARG A 168 14.43 5.18 6.40
N LEU A 169 15.12 4.78 5.33
CA LEU A 169 14.70 3.68 4.46
C LEU A 169 14.61 2.37 5.24
N VAL A 170 15.65 2.04 6.01
CA VAL A 170 15.70 0.83 6.83
C VAL A 170 14.71 0.93 8.00
N ARG A 171 14.55 2.12 8.58
CA ARG A 171 13.54 2.36 9.62
C ARG A 171 12.12 2.21 9.09
N ALA A 172 11.83 2.67 7.88
CA ALA A 172 10.55 2.47 7.23
C ALA A 172 10.26 0.99 6.99
N TYR A 173 11.24 0.23 6.49
CA TYR A 173 11.12 -1.23 6.34
C TYR A 173 10.80 -1.94 7.66
N ALA A 174 11.52 -1.62 8.74
CA ALA A 174 11.30 -2.26 10.03
C ALA A 174 9.88 -1.97 10.57
N ASN A 175 9.42 -0.73 10.42
CA ASN A 175 8.06 -0.33 10.81
C ASN A 175 6.98 -0.98 9.94
N ALA A 176 7.20 -1.04 8.62
CA ALA A 176 6.34 -1.73 7.67
C ALA A 176 6.21 -3.22 8.01
N SER A 177 7.32 -3.89 8.27
CA SER A 177 7.37 -5.32 8.62
C SER A 177 6.60 -5.60 9.91
N ALA A 178 6.83 -4.79 10.94
CA ALA A 178 6.15 -4.92 12.23
C ALA A 178 4.64 -4.66 12.10
N ALA A 179 4.25 -3.63 11.36
CA ALA A 179 2.85 -3.30 11.09
C ALA A 179 2.15 -4.43 10.33
N MET A 180 2.74 -4.92 9.24
CA MET A 180 2.15 -5.98 8.43
C MET A 180 2.05 -7.29 9.23
N ASN A 181 3.05 -7.61 10.05
CA ASN A 181 2.97 -8.77 10.96
C ASN A 181 1.76 -8.66 11.91
N LEU A 182 1.54 -7.49 12.52
CA LEU A 182 0.37 -7.27 13.37
C LEU A 182 -0.94 -7.36 12.57
N VAL A 183 -1.01 -6.78 11.37
CA VAL A 183 -2.20 -6.87 10.50
C VAL A 183 -2.56 -8.33 10.24
N ARG A 184 -1.58 -9.16 9.85
CA ARG A 184 -1.76 -10.60 9.62
C ARG A 184 -2.24 -11.33 10.88
N ALA A 185 -1.68 -10.99 12.03
CA ALA A 185 -2.07 -11.58 13.30
C ALA A 185 -3.52 -11.21 13.69
N LEU A 186 -3.91 -9.94 13.55
CA LEU A 186 -5.26 -9.46 13.87
C LEU A 186 -6.31 -10.11 12.97
N THR A 187 -6.04 -10.21 11.67
CA THR A 187 -6.98 -10.81 10.73
C THR A 187 -7.10 -12.33 10.86
N GLY A 188 -6.03 -13.01 11.32
CA GLY A 188 -6.05 -14.44 11.64
C GLY A 188 -6.65 -14.77 13.01
N ALA A 189 -6.58 -13.87 14.00
CA ALA A 189 -7.02 -14.11 15.38
C ALA A 189 -8.50 -13.78 15.66
N GLY A 190 -9.35 -13.72 14.62
CA GLY A 190 -10.80 -13.54 14.77
C GLY A 190 -11.24 -12.12 15.13
N MET A 191 -10.40 -11.09 14.92
CA MET A 191 -10.84 -9.69 14.91
C MET A 191 -11.69 -9.38 13.66
N ALA A 192 -11.46 -10.15 12.60
CA ALA A 192 -12.19 -10.08 11.35
C ALA A 192 -13.57 -10.77 11.38
N ASP A 193 -13.98 -11.31 12.54
CA ASP A 193 -15.26 -11.98 12.71
C ASP A 193 -16.43 -11.03 12.42
N LEU A 194 -17.29 -11.43 11.49
CA LEU A 194 -18.36 -10.59 10.97
C LEU A 194 -19.36 -10.15 12.05
N HIS A 195 -19.69 -11.02 13.00
CA HIS A 195 -20.59 -10.69 14.11
C HIS A 195 -19.97 -9.64 15.03
N LYS A 196 -18.70 -9.79 15.40
CA LYS A 196 -17.99 -8.78 16.22
C LYS A 196 -17.90 -7.42 15.51
N VAL A 197 -17.64 -7.43 14.20
CA VAL A 197 -17.57 -6.20 13.41
C VAL A 197 -18.92 -5.50 13.37
N HIS A 198 -20.01 -6.26 13.23
CA HIS A 198 -21.35 -5.72 13.25
C HIS A 198 -21.74 -5.17 14.63
N ASP A 199 -21.31 -5.80 15.72
CA ASP A 199 -21.53 -5.29 17.07
C ASP A 199 -20.93 -3.88 17.26
N TRP A 200 -19.73 -3.64 16.74
CA TRP A 200 -19.13 -2.30 16.74
C TRP A 200 -19.92 -1.28 15.92
N ASN A 201 -20.55 -1.71 14.82
CA ASN A 201 -21.41 -0.82 14.03
C ASN A 201 -22.67 -0.44 14.81
N ARG A 202 -23.26 -1.36 15.58
CA ARG A 202 -24.39 -1.04 16.46
C ARG A 202 -23.99 -0.08 17.57
N GLU A 203 -22.80 -0.27 18.17
CA GLU A 203 -22.27 0.66 19.16
C GLU A 203 -22.07 2.07 18.57
N PHE A 204 -21.52 2.17 17.35
CA PHE A 204 -21.41 3.45 16.63
C PHE A 204 -22.78 4.12 16.43
N VAL A 205 -23.79 3.37 15.98
CA VAL A 205 -25.14 3.91 15.78
C VAL A 205 -25.73 4.40 17.10
N ALA A 206 -25.57 3.65 18.19
CA ALA A 206 -26.10 4.02 19.50
C ALA A 206 -25.44 5.27 20.09
N GLN A 207 -24.15 5.50 19.82
CA GLN A 207 -23.38 6.63 20.35
C GLN A 207 -23.37 7.86 19.43
N SER A 208 -23.79 7.71 18.17
CA SER A 208 -23.74 8.79 17.18
C SER A 208 -24.90 9.79 17.34
N PRO A 209 -24.63 11.11 17.32
CA PRO A 209 -25.68 12.13 17.28
C PRO A 209 -26.64 12.00 16.08
N ALA A 210 -26.18 11.33 15.01
CA ALA A 210 -26.98 11.04 13.82
C ALA A 210 -27.41 9.56 13.75
N GLY A 211 -27.36 8.82 14.86
CA GLY A 211 -27.65 7.39 14.94
C GLY A 211 -28.96 6.98 14.29
N ALA A 212 -30.03 7.74 14.54
CA ALA A 212 -31.36 7.52 13.96
C ALA A 212 -31.36 7.44 12.42
N ARG A 213 -30.43 8.13 11.74
CA ARG A 213 -30.29 8.06 10.28
C ARG A 213 -29.79 6.70 9.80
N TYR A 214 -28.97 6.02 10.61
CA TYR A 214 -28.28 4.78 10.24
C TYR A 214 -28.90 3.54 10.88
N GLU A 215 -29.81 3.71 11.85
CA GLU A 215 -30.46 2.65 12.60
C GLU A 215 -31.18 1.64 11.69
N ALA A 216 -31.92 2.12 10.68
CA ALA A 216 -32.62 1.25 9.74
C ALA A 216 -31.65 0.33 8.97
N LEU A 217 -30.55 0.88 8.46
CA LEU A 217 -29.53 0.12 7.73
C LEU A 217 -28.79 -0.85 8.65
N ALA A 218 -28.45 -0.44 9.87
CA ALA A 218 -27.81 -1.33 10.84
C ALA A 218 -28.73 -2.50 11.22
N GLY A 219 -30.02 -2.24 11.45
CA GLY A 219 -31.00 -3.30 11.73
C GLY A 219 -31.28 -4.22 10.54
N GLU A 220 -31.14 -3.72 9.31
CA GLU A 220 -31.16 -4.54 8.10
C GLU A 220 -29.96 -5.50 8.02
N ILE A 221 -28.75 -5.01 8.27
CA ILE A 221 -27.54 -5.85 8.30
C ILE A 221 -27.66 -6.91 9.41
N ASP A 222 -28.12 -6.54 10.61
CA ASP A 222 -28.35 -7.49 11.73
C ASP A 222 -29.28 -8.64 11.32
N ARG A 223 -30.39 -8.33 10.62
CA ARG A 223 -31.31 -9.34 10.08
C ARG A 223 -30.65 -10.21 9.01
N GLY A 224 -29.84 -9.63 8.13
CA GLY A 224 -29.08 -10.37 7.12
C GLY A 224 -28.12 -11.40 7.74
N LEU A 225 -27.38 -11.00 8.77
CA LEU A 225 -26.46 -11.89 9.49
C LEU A 225 -27.22 -13.02 10.21
N ARG A 226 -28.30 -12.69 10.92
CA ARG A 226 -29.15 -13.72 11.57
C ARG A 226 -29.79 -14.68 10.58
N PHE A 227 -30.11 -14.21 9.37
CA PHE A 227 -30.62 -15.06 8.31
C PHE A 227 -29.55 -16.06 7.83
N MET A 228 -28.30 -15.62 7.67
CA MET A 228 -27.18 -16.52 7.36
C MET A 228 -26.99 -17.57 8.45
N ASP A 229 -27.04 -17.17 9.73
CA ASP A 229 -26.97 -18.10 10.85
C ASP A 229 -28.13 -19.12 10.84
N ALA A 230 -29.36 -18.66 10.57
CA ALA A 230 -30.55 -19.51 10.50
C ALA A 230 -30.51 -20.51 9.32
N CYS A 231 -29.83 -20.16 8.23
CA CYS A 231 -29.55 -21.06 7.12
C CYS A 231 -28.39 -22.04 7.40
N GLY A 232 -27.73 -21.94 8.55
CA GLY A 232 -26.62 -22.81 8.93
C GLY A 232 -25.33 -22.52 8.14
N VAL A 233 -25.14 -21.27 7.68
CA VAL A 233 -23.91 -20.89 6.97
C VAL A 233 -22.74 -20.94 7.94
N SER A 234 -21.85 -21.91 7.74
CA SER A 234 -20.60 -22.08 8.48
C SER A 234 -19.44 -21.97 7.50
N ASP A 235 -19.14 -20.75 7.06
CA ASP A 235 -18.01 -20.46 6.17
C ASP A 235 -16.84 -19.89 7.00
N PRO A 236 -15.67 -20.54 7.03
CA PRO A 236 -14.45 -20.01 7.66
C PRO A 236 -14.05 -18.60 7.17
N ASN A 237 -14.48 -18.21 5.97
CA ASN A 237 -14.28 -16.87 5.41
C ASN A 237 -15.11 -15.79 6.13
N LEU A 238 -16.08 -16.16 6.98
CA LEU A 238 -16.82 -15.22 7.83
C LEU A 238 -16.07 -14.88 9.13
N HIS A 239 -15.09 -15.71 9.50
CA HIS A 239 -14.29 -15.55 10.73
C HIS A 239 -12.89 -14.98 10.47
N THR A 240 -12.47 -14.91 9.21
CA THR A 240 -11.17 -14.39 8.78
C THR A 240 -11.37 -13.34 7.69
N ALA A 241 -10.46 -12.37 7.58
CA ALA A 241 -10.49 -11.38 6.50
C ALA A 241 -9.11 -11.19 5.91
N GLN A 242 -9.05 -11.12 4.59
CA GLN A 242 -7.83 -10.68 3.91
C GLN A 242 -7.83 -9.15 3.84
N ILE A 243 -6.77 -8.54 4.35
CA ILE A 243 -6.48 -7.11 4.21
C ILE A 243 -5.12 -6.99 3.55
N PHE A 244 -5.09 -6.31 2.42
CA PHE A 244 -3.88 -6.10 1.63
C PHE A 244 -3.24 -4.75 1.98
N ALA A 245 -1.92 -4.69 2.06
CA ALA A 245 -1.16 -3.45 2.23
C ALA A 245 -0.96 -2.67 0.93
N SER A 246 -0.95 -1.35 1.03
CA SER A 246 -0.68 -0.43 -0.07
C SER A 246 -0.05 0.89 0.37
N HIS A 247 0.76 1.48 -0.52
CA HIS A 247 1.29 2.83 -0.38
C HIS A 247 1.57 3.48 -1.74
N GLU A 248 1.83 4.79 -1.73
CA GLU A 248 2.30 5.51 -2.91
C GLU A 248 3.73 5.07 -3.22
N ALA A 249 3.96 4.47 -4.39
CA ALA A 249 5.30 4.16 -4.88
C ALA A 249 6.00 5.49 -5.22
N LEU A 250 6.67 6.07 -4.22
CA LEU A 250 7.20 7.44 -4.31
C LEU A 250 8.72 7.46 -4.27
N VAL A 251 9.32 6.83 -3.24
CA VAL A 251 10.77 6.86 -3.02
C VAL A 251 11.39 5.69 -3.76
N LEU A 252 11.91 5.95 -4.96
CA LEU A 252 12.37 4.87 -5.85
C LEU A 252 13.53 4.07 -5.27
N ASP A 253 14.33 4.67 -4.37
CA ASP A 253 15.35 3.94 -3.62
C ASP A 253 14.78 2.85 -2.72
N TYR A 254 13.60 3.08 -2.14
CA TYR A 254 12.90 2.08 -1.33
C TYR A 254 12.29 1.00 -2.21
N GLU A 255 11.46 1.41 -3.18
CA GLU A 255 10.72 0.47 -4.03
C GLU A 255 11.68 -0.45 -4.80
N ARG A 256 12.77 0.10 -5.37
CA ARG A 256 13.74 -0.71 -6.13
C ARG A 256 14.48 -1.74 -5.27
N ALA A 257 14.72 -1.43 -4.00
CA ALA A 257 15.42 -2.33 -3.08
C ALA A 257 14.49 -3.46 -2.58
N MET A 258 13.18 -3.24 -2.64
CA MET A 258 12.15 -4.21 -2.29
C MET A 258 11.68 -5.08 -3.46
N LEU A 259 12.28 -4.91 -4.65
CA LEU A 259 12.04 -5.77 -5.79
C LEU A 259 12.53 -7.19 -5.52
N ARG A 260 11.70 -8.18 -5.82
CA ARG A 260 12.04 -9.60 -5.78
C ARG A 260 11.57 -10.27 -7.07
N LEU A 261 12.41 -11.17 -7.56
CA LEU A 261 12.12 -11.96 -8.75
C LEU A 261 11.46 -13.26 -8.33
N ASP A 262 10.30 -13.54 -8.90
CA ASP A 262 9.66 -14.86 -8.82
C ASP A 262 9.97 -15.64 -10.08
N ASN A 263 10.59 -16.82 -9.89
CA ASN A 263 11.06 -17.72 -10.94
C ASN A 263 10.43 -19.12 -10.81
N THR A 264 9.31 -19.26 -10.10
CA THR A 264 8.64 -20.57 -9.99
C THR A 264 8.09 -21.06 -11.32
N ASP A 265 7.71 -20.13 -12.21
CA ASP A 265 7.15 -20.42 -13.52
C ASP A 265 8.18 -20.14 -14.64
N ASP A 266 7.95 -20.64 -15.84
CA ASP A 266 8.81 -20.43 -17.04
C ASP A 266 8.90 -18.95 -17.48
N HIS A 267 8.12 -18.07 -16.87
CA HIS A 267 8.10 -16.63 -17.12
C HIS A 267 8.43 -15.86 -15.84
N PRO A 268 9.71 -15.50 -15.63
CA PRO A 268 10.15 -14.69 -14.50
C PRO A 268 9.34 -13.40 -14.36
N LYS A 269 8.79 -13.16 -13.16
CA LYS A 269 8.02 -11.96 -12.84
C LYS A 269 8.71 -11.16 -11.75
N LEU A 270 8.84 -9.85 -11.98
CA LEU A 270 9.37 -8.94 -10.98
C LEU A 270 8.20 -8.42 -10.14
N TYR A 271 8.32 -8.47 -8.83
CA TYR A 271 7.36 -7.90 -7.89
C TYR A 271 8.05 -6.90 -6.99
N ASP A 272 7.37 -5.80 -6.70
CA ASP A 272 7.72 -4.97 -5.56
C ASP A 272 7.02 -5.56 -4.32
N LEU A 273 7.81 -6.20 -3.46
CA LEU A 273 7.28 -6.85 -2.26
C LEU A 273 7.34 -5.97 -1.01
N SER A 274 7.40 -4.64 -1.21
CA SER A 274 7.11 -3.67 -0.17
C SER A 274 5.61 -3.61 0.17
N ALA A 275 4.73 -3.92 -0.79
CA ALA A 275 3.27 -3.91 -0.62
C ALA A 275 2.58 -4.88 -1.60
N HIS A 276 1.24 -5.00 -1.48
CA HIS A 276 0.45 -5.80 -2.42
C HIS A 276 -0.01 -4.96 -3.61
N PHE A 277 -0.45 -3.73 -3.32
CA PHE A 277 -0.94 -2.75 -4.29
C PHE A 277 -0.15 -1.46 -4.13
N LEU A 278 0.30 -0.89 -5.23
CA LEU A 278 1.05 0.37 -5.23
C LEU A 278 0.31 1.38 -6.09
N TRP A 279 0.41 2.67 -5.78
CA TRP A 279 -0.07 3.69 -6.70
C TRP A 279 0.94 4.77 -7.00
N ILE A 280 0.78 5.40 -8.17
CA ILE A 280 1.52 6.59 -8.58
C ILE A 280 0.66 7.82 -8.35
N GLY A 281 1.24 8.80 -7.64
CA GLY A 281 0.58 10.06 -7.30
C GLY A 281 0.48 11.03 -8.48
N ASP A 282 -0.40 12.03 -8.33
CA ASP A 282 -0.64 13.04 -9.37
C ASP A 282 0.62 13.89 -9.69
N ARG A 283 1.57 13.99 -8.76
CA ARG A 283 2.83 14.75 -8.92
C ARG A 283 3.98 13.93 -9.50
N THR A 284 3.82 12.62 -9.67
CA THR A 284 4.87 11.67 -10.11
C THR A 284 4.46 10.82 -11.31
N ARG A 285 3.28 11.06 -11.88
CA ARG A 285 2.76 10.34 -13.05
C ARG A 285 3.24 10.88 -14.41
N GLN A 286 4.40 11.51 -14.50
CA GLN A 286 4.91 11.95 -15.80
C GLN A 286 5.06 10.73 -16.72
N LEU A 287 4.48 10.78 -17.92
CA LEU A 287 4.43 9.63 -18.85
C LEU A 287 5.83 9.04 -19.10
N ASP A 288 6.82 9.91 -19.31
CA ASP A 288 8.21 9.50 -19.55
C ASP A 288 9.08 9.51 -18.28
N GLY A 289 8.45 9.55 -17.10
CA GLY A 289 9.11 9.54 -15.80
C GLY A 289 9.41 8.14 -15.29
N ALA A 290 10.32 8.06 -14.32
CA ALA A 290 10.78 6.79 -13.75
C ALA A 290 9.69 6.04 -12.97
N HIS A 291 8.73 6.72 -12.35
CA HIS A 291 7.64 6.07 -11.62
C HIS A 291 6.73 5.24 -12.52
N ILE A 292 6.33 5.79 -13.68
CA ILE A 292 5.54 5.07 -14.69
C ILE A 292 6.37 3.91 -15.24
N ALA A 293 7.62 4.17 -15.62
CA ALA A 293 8.50 3.14 -16.18
C ALA A 293 8.78 1.99 -15.21
N LEU A 294 8.93 2.24 -13.91
CA LEU A 294 9.07 1.17 -12.92
C LEU A 294 7.76 0.37 -12.79
N ALA A 295 6.61 1.05 -12.78
CA ALA A 295 5.31 0.38 -12.72
C ALA A 295 5.00 -0.51 -13.93
N GLU A 296 5.53 -0.19 -15.11
CA GLU A 296 5.47 -1.05 -16.31
C GLU A 296 6.24 -2.38 -16.13
N LEU A 297 7.23 -2.42 -15.23
CA LEU A 297 8.08 -3.60 -15.01
C LEU A 297 7.56 -4.53 -13.92
N ILE A 298 6.93 -4.00 -12.88
CA ILE A 298 6.49 -4.80 -11.73
C ILE A 298 5.13 -5.45 -11.97
N SER A 299 4.91 -6.62 -11.39
CA SER A 299 3.71 -7.44 -11.62
C SER A 299 2.55 -7.11 -10.65
N ASN A 300 2.80 -6.25 -9.65
CA ASN A 300 1.79 -5.77 -8.71
C ASN A 300 0.65 -5.02 -9.41
N PRO A 301 -0.62 -5.14 -8.97
CA PRO A 301 -1.67 -4.25 -9.42
C PRO A 301 -1.33 -2.80 -9.05
N ILE A 302 -1.55 -1.89 -10.01
CA ILE A 302 -1.14 -0.49 -9.93
C ILE A 302 -2.35 0.44 -9.88
N GLY A 303 -2.34 1.39 -8.95
CA GLY A 303 -3.20 2.55 -8.97
C GLY A 303 -2.52 3.73 -9.67
N LEU A 304 -3.30 4.55 -10.36
CA LEU A 304 -2.82 5.81 -10.93
C LEU A 304 -3.80 6.92 -10.58
N LYS A 305 -3.32 7.94 -9.86
CA LYS A 305 -4.12 9.14 -9.58
C LYS A 305 -4.35 9.92 -10.87
N ILE A 306 -5.60 10.19 -11.21
CA ILE A 306 -5.97 11.08 -12.32
C ILE A 306 -6.64 12.33 -11.75
N GLY A 307 -5.98 13.47 -11.88
CA GLY A 307 -6.49 14.75 -11.39
C GLY A 307 -7.36 15.49 -12.43
N PRO A 308 -7.87 16.68 -12.07
CA PRO A 308 -8.68 17.52 -12.97
C PRO A 308 -7.98 17.96 -14.26
N THR A 309 -6.65 17.84 -14.32
CA THR A 309 -5.82 18.17 -15.48
C THR A 309 -5.60 16.98 -16.42
N THR A 310 -6.07 15.78 -16.07
CA THR A 310 -5.95 14.59 -16.92
C THR A 310 -6.98 14.64 -18.05
N THR A 311 -6.52 14.66 -19.30
CA THR A 311 -7.38 14.53 -20.48
C THR A 311 -7.69 13.05 -20.75
N PRO A 312 -8.78 12.74 -21.46
CA PRO A 312 -9.09 11.38 -21.87
C PRO A 312 -7.96 10.68 -22.63
N GLU A 313 -7.26 11.41 -23.50
CA GLU A 313 -6.14 10.86 -24.30
C GLU A 313 -4.97 10.47 -23.42
N MET A 314 -4.64 11.29 -22.40
CA MET A 314 -3.62 10.93 -21.42
C MET A 314 -4.05 9.71 -20.59
N ALA A 315 -5.33 9.61 -20.22
CA ALA A 315 -5.85 8.44 -19.52
C ALA A 315 -5.71 7.16 -20.35
N VAL A 316 -5.98 7.21 -21.66
CA VAL A 316 -5.78 6.09 -22.59
C VAL A 316 -4.31 5.70 -22.68
N GLU A 317 -3.40 6.65 -22.85
CA GLU A 317 -1.95 6.36 -22.90
C GLU A 317 -1.47 5.65 -21.62
N TYR A 318 -1.96 6.04 -20.44
CA TYR A 318 -1.63 5.33 -19.21
C TYR A 318 -2.14 3.89 -19.19
N VAL A 319 -3.34 3.64 -19.72
CA VAL A 319 -3.89 2.28 -19.85
C VAL A 319 -3.03 1.44 -20.78
N GLU A 320 -2.65 1.96 -21.95
CA GLU A 320 -1.82 1.26 -22.92
C GLU A 320 -0.43 0.90 -22.35
N ARG A 321 0.16 1.78 -21.52
CA ARG A 321 1.46 1.51 -20.88
C ARG A 321 1.37 0.56 -19.69
N LEU A 322 0.40 0.75 -18.79
CA LEU A 322 0.36 0.06 -17.49
C LEU A 322 -0.48 -1.23 -17.50
N ASP A 323 -1.32 -1.42 -18.51
CA ASP A 323 -2.05 -2.67 -18.77
C ASP A 323 -1.89 -3.14 -20.25
N PRO A 324 -0.65 -3.37 -20.71
CA PRO A 324 -0.38 -3.68 -22.11
C PRO A 324 -0.92 -5.05 -22.54
N THR A 325 -1.24 -5.93 -21.59
CA THR A 325 -1.78 -7.28 -21.82
C THR A 325 -3.29 -7.36 -21.63
N ASN A 326 -3.96 -6.24 -21.34
CA ASN A 326 -5.40 -6.18 -21.07
C ASN A 326 -5.82 -7.21 -19.98
N LYS A 327 -5.12 -7.18 -18.84
CA LYS A 327 -5.39 -8.01 -17.66
C LYS A 327 -6.36 -7.24 -16.75
N PRO A 328 -7.65 -7.62 -16.67
CA PRO A 328 -8.61 -6.89 -15.84
C PRO A 328 -8.12 -6.73 -14.39
N GLY A 329 -8.26 -5.53 -13.83
CA GLY A 329 -7.84 -5.24 -12.46
C GLY A 329 -6.35 -4.93 -12.29
N ARG A 330 -5.54 -5.05 -13.35
CA ARG A 330 -4.12 -4.66 -13.36
C ARG A 330 -3.93 -3.18 -13.04
N LEU A 331 -4.72 -2.32 -13.67
CA LEU A 331 -4.67 -0.87 -13.50
C LEU A 331 -5.97 -0.36 -12.87
N THR A 332 -5.83 0.49 -11.84
CA THR A 332 -6.94 1.25 -11.25
C THR A 332 -6.71 2.74 -11.49
N LEU A 333 -7.60 3.40 -12.23
CA LEU A 333 -7.60 4.85 -12.36
C LEU A 333 -8.34 5.48 -11.17
N ILE A 334 -7.63 6.25 -10.35
CA ILE A 334 -8.12 6.83 -9.10
C ILE A 334 -8.42 8.31 -9.32
N SER A 335 -9.70 8.64 -9.50
CA SER A 335 -10.20 10.00 -9.67
C SER A 335 -10.19 10.83 -8.40
#